data_AF-A0A0N0JEE3-F1
#
_entry.id   AF-A0A0N0JEE3-F1
#
_cell.length_a   1.000
_cell.length_b   1.000
_cell.length_c   1.000
_cell.angle_alpha   90.00
_cell.angle_beta   90.00
_cell.angle_gamma   90.00
#
_symmetry.space_group_name_H-M   'P 1'
#
loop_
_entity.id
_entity.type
_entity.pdbx_description
1 polymer ?
#
loop_
_entity_poly.entity_id
_entity_poly.type
_entity_poly.pdbx_seq_one_letter_code
_entity_poly.pdbx_strand_id
1 'polypeptide(L)'
;MAYRWSLEGPAFEFPSPYGTENRFLVWRGYALIALAVVIAAVVSFVGGEVPELAVTLEKPPEPASAVPHLVAAMLLLMLGARDLWKASAQRQLLLAPGQPASLMPEVPREGSGLSPGAAALQRLLEVGEHRTPTLQGSYATALQWLGPELAHAPSTLHDHLRVRFSHLLLVLGLAVVLVLGFLVFQTAPAQGVAALVPLMACAGVLAARALHPEHKAMPPWLVLLLVLLAGGFAGVLGWFAEALPRSASVPRLGLPLAATVMLFSVLLFEGLGVLAARAQLQTPWLPAVAPEAVAAEQEADPEQLMRDVDLELHRQWTEGIPNRRYGWLTPQLPRGAEGGRFRALVLEESQPLVATAPMARAAQAPGRAASALAALPVPAAPTQAPQRAALLALNVGGLVWSLAGSVAWLWLASAHMLNPAASWVPAASGIAALAVGGYALRIGHLLWSRVEVVSTLTWLELEGAWARAPEAQRGRDEGAARTQGWQMRGRVAVLRSMFYAAAPHGPGSRVMLALAAHGAGATAWLNTVQELARKAAPVATPSAAVAAAAAARPRPREPEAAAPAPAFAPAAAAPRRSARFCTHCGTAVPAGARFCQHCGSVLPAE
;
A
#
# COMPACT_ATOMS: atom_id res chain seq x y z
N MET A 1 -19.74 -18.39 -12.75
CA MET A 1 -20.27 -18.33 -11.37
C MET A 1 -20.00 -16.93 -10.82
N ALA A 2 -20.96 -16.29 -10.15
CA ALA A 2 -20.77 -14.95 -9.57
C ALA A 2 -20.23 -15.10 -8.13
N TYR A 3 -19.05 -14.55 -7.86
CA TYR A 3 -18.46 -14.57 -6.53
C TYR A 3 -18.96 -13.38 -5.71
N ARG A 4 -19.37 -13.63 -4.46
CA ARG A 4 -19.80 -12.59 -3.54
C ARG A 4 -18.62 -12.21 -2.66
N TRP A 5 -18.04 -11.04 -2.90
CA TRP A 5 -17.04 -10.46 -2.03
C TRP A 5 -17.66 -10.19 -0.65
N SER A 6 -17.21 -10.85 0.41
CA SER A 6 -17.60 -10.53 1.80
C SER A 6 -16.46 -9.78 2.48
N LEU A 7 -16.67 -8.49 2.78
CA LEU A 7 -15.74 -7.68 3.58
C LEU A 7 -15.79 -8.01 5.09
N GLU A 8 -16.66 -8.93 5.49
CA GLU A 8 -16.93 -9.28 6.90
C GLU A 8 -15.97 -10.34 7.46
N GLY A 9 -15.00 -10.80 6.66
CA GLY A 9 -14.04 -11.83 7.03
C GLY A 9 -12.83 -11.26 7.81
N PRO A 10 -12.39 -11.91 8.91
CA PRO A 10 -11.27 -11.42 9.72
C PRO A 10 -9.89 -11.57 9.04
N ALA A 11 -9.77 -12.28 7.91
CA ALA A 11 -8.46 -12.51 7.28
C ALA A 11 -7.82 -11.23 6.72
N PHE A 12 -8.62 -10.17 6.51
CA PHE A 12 -8.17 -8.87 6.02
C PHE A 12 -8.19 -7.77 7.10
N GLU A 13 -8.36 -8.14 8.37
CA GLU A 13 -8.14 -7.24 9.49
C GLU A 13 -6.66 -7.26 9.89
N PHE A 14 -5.93 -6.20 9.55
CA PHE A 14 -4.51 -6.08 9.86
C PHE A 14 -4.35 -5.40 11.23
N PRO A 15 -3.46 -5.91 12.12
CA PRO A 15 -3.10 -5.16 13.32
C PRO A 15 -2.53 -3.81 12.89
N SER A 16 -3.02 -2.72 13.48
CA SER A 16 -2.59 -1.37 13.08
C SER A 16 -1.07 -1.22 13.26
N PRO A 17 -0.32 -0.92 12.18
CA PRO A 17 1.13 -0.79 12.27
C PRO A 17 1.54 0.56 12.90
N TYR A 18 0.57 1.44 13.18
CA TYR A 18 0.77 2.78 13.73
C TYR A 18 0.79 2.84 15.26
N GLY A 19 0.77 1.71 15.97
CA GLY A 19 0.68 1.70 17.44
C GLY A 19 1.72 2.60 18.13
N THR A 20 2.94 2.65 17.61
CA THR A 20 4.00 3.54 18.11
C THR A 20 3.79 5.00 17.69
N GLU A 21 3.49 5.29 16.41
CA GLU A 21 3.18 6.64 15.93
C GLU A 21 2.03 7.26 16.75
N ASN A 22 0.97 6.49 16.97
CA ASN A 22 -0.22 6.92 17.71
C ASN A 22 0.11 7.35 19.14
N ARG A 23 1.07 6.71 19.82
CA ARG A 23 1.51 7.14 21.16
C ARG A 23 2.15 8.53 21.12
N PHE A 24 3.01 8.81 20.13
CA PHE A 24 3.62 10.12 19.98
C PHE A 24 2.61 11.20 19.59
N LEU A 25 1.64 10.87 18.72
CA LEU A 25 0.53 11.78 18.40
C LEU A 25 -0.33 12.07 19.62
N VAL A 26 -0.61 11.07 20.46
CA VAL A 26 -1.38 11.25 21.70
C VAL A 26 -0.61 12.11 22.70
N TRP A 27 0.68 11.84 22.94
CA TRP A 27 1.52 12.64 23.83
C TRP A 27 1.64 14.08 23.36
N ARG A 28 1.88 14.29 22.07
CA ARG A 28 1.88 15.64 21.48
C ARG A 28 0.52 16.30 21.64
N GLY A 29 -0.56 15.59 21.34
CA GLY A 29 -1.94 16.06 21.46
C GLY A 29 -2.24 16.61 22.85
N TYR A 30 -2.03 15.81 23.88
CA TYR A 30 -2.25 16.24 25.27
C TYR A 30 -1.33 17.38 25.69
N ALA A 31 -0.04 17.33 25.32
CA ALA A 31 0.91 18.37 25.69
C ALA A 31 0.59 19.73 25.04
N LEU A 32 0.17 19.76 23.76
CA LEU A 32 -0.23 20.99 23.09
C LEU A 32 -1.51 21.58 23.71
N ILE A 33 -2.49 20.75 24.07
CA ILE A 33 -3.71 21.18 24.77
C ILE A 33 -3.36 21.75 26.15
N ALA A 34 -2.51 21.07 26.92
CA ALA A 34 -2.07 21.55 28.23
C ALA A 34 -1.35 22.91 28.13
N LEU A 35 -0.43 23.06 27.17
CA LEU A 35 0.28 24.32 26.93
C LEU A 35 -0.66 25.44 26.48
N ALA A 36 -1.68 25.14 25.68
CA ALA A 36 -2.71 26.12 25.31
C ALA A 36 -3.44 26.67 26.53
N VAL A 37 -3.84 25.79 27.47
CA VAL A 37 -4.49 26.19 28.73
C VAL A 37 -3.57 27.05 29.59
N VAL A 38 -2.30 26.68 29.70
CA VAL A 38 -1.31 27.47 30.47
C VAL A 38 -1.09 28.84 29.85
N ILE A 39 -0.98 28.95 28.52
CA ILE A 39 -0.87 30.25 27.84
C ILE A 39 -2.10 31.11 28.10
N ALA A 40 -3.31 30.55 28.00
CA ALA A 40 -4.54 31.26 28.29
C ALA A 40 -4.57 31.76 29.75
N ALA A 41 -4.17 30.91 30.71
CA ALA A 41 -4.10 31.29 32.12
C ALA A 41 -3.09 32.42 32.36
N VAL A 42 -1.88 32.35 31.80
CA VAL A 42 -0.87 33.42 31.92
C VAL A 42 -1.42 34.75 31.43
N VAL A 43 -2.07 34.75 30.27
CA VAL A 43 -2.64 35.97 29.69
C VAL A 43 -3.80 36.52 30.53
N SER A 44 -4.61 35.66 31.15
CA SER A 44 -5.73 36.07 32.02
C SER A 44 -5.32 36.57 33.40
N PHE A 45 -4.24 36.05 33.99
CA PHE A 45 -3.87 36.36 35.38
C PHE A 45 -2.68 37.33 35.53
N VAL A 46 -1.82 37.47 34.53
CA VAL A 46 -0.62 38.33 34.62
C VAL A 46 -0.91 39.81 34.26
N GLY A 47 -2.00 40.09 33.55
CA GLY A 47 -2.36 41.45 33.09
C GLY A 47 -3.32 42.24 33.99
N GLY A 48 -3.59 41.79 35.22
CA GLY A 48 -4.78 42.18 35.99
C GLY A 48 -4.64 43.30 37.04
N GLU A 49 -3.44 43.73 37.43
CA GLU A 49 -3.30 44.74 38.50
C GLU A 49 -2.40 45.89 38.04
N VAL A 50 -3.03 46.99 37.63
CA VAL A 50 -2.37 48.31 37.63
C VAL A 50 -2.66 48.90 39.01
N PRO A 51 -1.67 49.05 39.91
CA PRO A 51 -1.87 49.82 41.12
C PRO A 51 -2.27 51.24 40.69
N GLU A 52 -3.45 51.70 41.08
CA GLU A 52 -3.82 53.11 41.01
C GLU A 52 -2.79 53.90 41.84
N LEU A 53 -1.75 54.43 41.22
CA LEU A 53 -0.98 55.50 41.84
C LEU A 53 -0.19 56.36 40.84
N ALA A 54 -0.31 57.67 41.08
CA ALA A 54 0.44 58.80 40.55
C ALA A 54 0.14 59.24 39.11
N VAL A 55 -0.53 60.39 39.03
CA VAL A 55 -0.66 61.23 37.84
C VAL A 55 0.73 61.64 37.34
N THR A 56 1.29 60.90 36.40
CA THR A 56 2.42 61.31 35.56
C THR A 56 1.90 61.78 34.20
N LEU A 57 2.36 62.95 33.74
CA LEU A 57 2.01 63.58 32.45
C LEU A 57 2.52 62.82 31.21
N GLU A 58 3.21 61.70 31.39
CA GLU A 58 3.64 60.82 30.31
C GLU A 58 2.54 59.81 29.99
N LYS A 59 2.20 59.66 28.68
CA LYS A 59 1.22 58.68 28.21
C LYS A 59 1.58 57.31 28.81
N PRO A 60 0.71 56.69 29.63
CA PRO A 60 1.02 55.39 30.22
C PRO A 60 1.33 54.39 29.10
N PRO A 61 2.33 53.51 29.29
CA PRO A 61 2.68 52.51 28.28
C PRO A 61 1.42 51.69 27.94
N GLU A 62 1.12 51.58 26.65
CA GLU A 62 -0.05 50.82 26.20
C GLU A 62 0.06 49.37 26.72
N PRO A 63 -1.03 48.82 27.31
CA PRO A 63 -1.00 47.47 27.87
C PRO A 63 -0.71 46.46 26.76
N ALA A 64 0.03 45.42 27.10
CA ALA A 64 0.38 44.36 26.16
C ALA A 64 -0.89 43.67 25.64
N SER A 65 -0.98 43.49 24.32
CA SER A 65 -2.14 42.82 23.72
C SER A 65 -2.12 41.31 24.04
N ALA A 66 -3.20 40.85 24.65
CA ALA A 66 -3.50 39.44 24.93
C ALA A 66 -3.86 38.62 23.67
N VAL A 67 -4.43 39.30 22.66
CA VAL A 67 -5.03 38.68 21.47
C VAL A 67 -4.11 37.69 20.73
N PRO A 68 -2.86 38.03 20.37
CA PRO A 68 -2.00 37.10 19.63
C PRO A 68 -1.69 35.82 20.41
N HIS A 69 -1.63 35.89 21.74
CA HIS A 69 -1.38 34.73 22.59
C HIS A 69 -2.60 33.83 22.71
N LEU A 70 -3.80 34.41 22.78
CA LEU A 70 -5.05 33.64 22.74
C LEU A 70 -5.25 32.95 21.38
N VAL A 71 -4.93 33.62 20.28
CA VAL A 71 -4.95 32.99 18.94
C VAL A 71 -3.98 31.82 18.88
N ALA A 72 -2.75 31.97 19.40
CA ALA A 72 -1.78 30.88 19.45
C ALA A 72 -2.24 29.72 20.34
N ALA A 73 -2.82 29.99 21.51
CA ALA A 73 -3.41 28.98 22.38
C ALA A 73 -4.52 28.19 21.64
N MET A 74 -5.40 28.89 20.92
CA MET A 74 -6.44 28.26 20.10
C MET A 74 -5.85 27.38 18.99
N LEU A 75 -4.80 27.84 18.31
CA LEU A 75 -4.09 27.03 17.30
C LEU A 75 -3.46 25.76 17.91
N LEU A 76 -2.82 25.87 19.08
CA LEU A 76 -2.25 24.72 19.80
C LEU A 76 -3.34 23.71 20.19
N LEU A 77 -4.48 24.20 20.69
CA LEU A 77 -5.64 23.37 21.01
C LEU A 77 -6.15 22.62 19.78
N MET A 78 -6.33 23.30 18.64
CA MET A 78 -6.79 22.68 17.39
C MET A 78 -5.79 21.65 16.85
N LEU A 79 -4.49 21.95 16.89
CA LEU A 79 -3.44 21.02 16.49
C LEU A 79 -3.42 19.78 17.40
N GLY A 80 -3.56 19.98 18.71
CA GLY A 80 -3.61 18.88 19.67
C GLY A 80 -4.83 17.98 19.48
N ALA A 81 -6.01 18.57 19.29
CA ALA A 81 -7.24 17.85 18.98
C ALA A 81 -7.13 17.06 17.66
N ARG A 82 -6.52 17.66 16.62
CA ARG A 82 -6.25 16.98 15.35
C ARG A 82 -5.36 15.76 15.52
N ASP A 83 -4.29 15.85 16.32
CA ASP A 83 -3.37 14.73 16.56
C ASP A 83 -4.08 13.58 17.30
N LEU A 84 -4.92 13.89 18.30
CA LEU A 84 -5.75 12.89 19.00
C LEU A 84 -6.77 12.23 18.06
N TRP A 85 -7.43 13.01 17.20
CA TRP A 85 -8.36 12.49 16.21
C TRP A 85 -7.64 11.55 15.22
N LYS A 86 -6.48 11.95 14.70
CA LYS A 86 -5.67 11.12 13.79
C LYS A 86 -5.28 9.79 14.46
N ALA A 87 -4.77 9.84 15.69
CA ALA A 87 -4.39 8.64 16.43
C ALA A 87 -5.59 7.69 16.68
N SER A 88 -6.79 8.25 16.89
CA SER A 88 -8.02 7.46 17.01
C SER A 88 -8.43 6.82 15.68
N ALA A 89 -8.36 7.56 14.58
CA ALA A 89 -8.70 7.07 13.24
C ALA A 89 -7.74 5.96 12.77
N GLN A 90 -6.49 5.97 13.24
CA GLN A 90 -5.45 4.99 12.90
C GLN A 90 -5.52 3.68 13.71
N ARG A 91 -6.57 3.45 14.51
CA ARG A 91 -6.69 2.23 15.35
C ARG A 91 -6.95 0.95 14.57
N GLN A 92 -7.64 1.05 13.45
CA GLN A 92 -7.96 -0.08 12.58
C GLN A 92 -7.40 0.18 11.18
N LEU A 93 -6.75 -0.83 10.61
CA LEU A 93 -6.32 -0.80 9.21
C LEU A 93 -7.23 -1.74 8.43
N LEU A 94 -8.14 -1.16 7.65
CA LEU A 94 -9.01 -1.88 6.74
C LEU A 94 -8.45 -1.74 5.33
N LEU A 95 -8.11 -2.87 4.70
CA LEU A 95 -7.71 -2.90 3.30
C LEU A 95 -8.94 -2.93 2.39
N ALA A 96 -8.86 -2.19 1.29
CA ALA A 96 -9.92 -2.19 0.28
C ALA A 96 -9.88 -3.49 -0.58
N PRO A 97 -10.96 -3.80 -1.31
CA PRO A 97 -10.94 -4.91 -2.25
C PRO A 97 -9.76 -4.87 -3.22
N GLY A 98 -9.11 -6.01 -3.43
CA GLY A 98 -7.93 -6.14 -4.29
C GLY A 98 -6.62 -5.69 -3.64
N GLN A 99 -6.64 -5.21 -2.38
CA GLN A 99 -5.44 -4.87 -1.62
C GLN A 99 -4.99 -6.04 -0.70
N PRO A 100 -3.67 -6.19 -0.49
CA PRO A 100 -2.58 -5.46 -1.14
C PRO A 100 -2.50 -5.76 -2.64
N ALA A 101 -1.79 -4.95 -3.43
CA ALA A 101 -1.73 -5.12 -4.88
C ALA A 101 -1.05 -6.44 -5.28
N SER A 102 -1.35 -6.90 -6.49
CA SER A 102 -0.74 -8.09 -7.10
C SER A 102 0.72 -7.79 -7.44
N LEU A 103 1.55 -8.83 -7.50
CA LEU A 103 2.96 -8.69 -7.85
C LEU A 103 3.14 -8.18 -9.29
N MET A 104 2.20 -8.51 -10.16
CA MET A 104 2.15 -8.15 -11.57
C MET A 104 0.70 -8.17 -12.07
N PRO A 105 0.41 -7.67 -13.29
CA PRO A 105 -0.93 -7.71 -13.85
C PRO A 105 -1.49 -9.14 -13.87
N GLU A 106 -2.79 -9.27 -13.59
CA GLU A 106 -3.47 -10.57 -13.55
C GLU A 106 -4.08 -10.93 -14.91
N VAL A 107 -4.18 -12.23 -15.18
CA VAL A 107 -4.99 -12.77 -16.26
C VAL A 107 -6.44 -12.87 -15.76
N PRO A 108 -7.43 -12.34 -16.50
CA PRO A 108 -8.84 -12.51 -16.13
C PRO A 108 -9.20 -13.98 -15.93
N ARG A 109 -10.09 -14.28 -14.99
CA ARG A 109 -10.46 -15.67 -14.68
C ARG A 109 -11.09 -16.41 -15.87
N GLU A 110 -11.76 -15.70 -16.76
CA GLU A 110 -12.33 -16.24 -17.99
C GLU A 110 -11.31 -16.28 -19.16
N GLY A 111 -10.15 -15.64 -18.96
CA GLY A 111 -9.10 -15.55 -19.96
C GLY A 111 -8.14 -16.74 -19.93
N SER A 112 -7.51 -16.98 -21.08
CA SER A 112 -6.39 -17.90 -21.24
C SER A 112 -5.19 -17.10 -21.76
N GLY A 113 -4.01 -17.30 -21.18
CA GLY A 113 -2.80 -16.58 -21.52
C GLY A 113 -1.82 -16.46 -20.36
N LEU A 114 -0.74 -15.73 -20.62
CA LEU A 114 0.27 -15.34 -19.65
C LEU A 114 0.23 -13.83 -19.44
N SER A 115 0.30 -13.39 -18.19
CA SER A 115 0.45 -11.98 -17.88
C SER A 115 1.83 -11.45 -18.38
N PRO A 116 1.96 -10.13 -18.64
CA PRO A 116 3.24 -9.53 -19.05
C PRO A 116 4.42 -9.79 -18.10
N GLY A 117 4.16 -10.13 -16.83
CA GLY A 117 5.18 -10.47 -15.83
C GLY A 117 5.42 -11.96 -15.62
N ALA A 118 4.57 -12.85 -16.17
CA ALA A 118 4.61 -14.28 -15.88
C ALA A 118 5.96 -14.93 -16.22
N ALA A 119 6.55 -14.58 -17.36
CA ALA A 119 7.85 -15.13 -17.78
C ALA A 119 8.99 -14.74 -16.82
N ALA A 120 8.93 -13.54 -16.23
CA ALA A 120 9.90 -13.12 -15.22
C ALA A 120 9.70 -13.88 -13.90
N LEU A 121 8.45 -14.12 -13.50
CA LEU A 121 8.13 -14.93 -12.33
C LEU A 121 8.54 -16.40 -12.49
N GLN A 122 8.33 -16.97 -13.69
CA GLN A 122 8.76 -18.32 -14.02
C GLN A 122 10.29 -18.44 -13.93
N ARG A 123 11.04 -17.52 -14.55
CA ARG A 123 12.51 -17.52 -14.44
C ARG A 123 13.00 -17.35 -13.01
N LEU A 124 12.34 -16.50 -12.21
CA LEU A 124 12.63 -16.38 -10.78
C LEU A 124 12.48 -17.73 -10.08
N LEU A 125 11.38 -18.45 -10.33
CA LEU A 125 11.14 -19.77 -9.74
C LEU A 125 12.10 -20.83 -10.28
N GLU A 126 12.50 -20.79 -11.55
CA GLU A 126 13.38 -21.80 -12.15
C GLU A 126 14.85 -21.66 -11.73
N VAL A 127 15.38 -20.44 -11.80
CA VAL A 127 16.83 -20.19 -11.70
C VAL A 127 17.18 -19.16 -10.63
N GLY A 128 16.20 -18.60 -9.92
CA GLY A 128 16.44 -17.54 -8.93
C GLY A 128 16.80 -16.19 -9.57
N GLU A 129 16.62 -16.02 -10.88
CA GLU A 129 16.95 -14.77 -11.58
C GLU A 129 15.85 -13.74 -11.32
N HIS A 130 16.10 -12.80 -10.42
CA HIS A 130 15.23 -11.65 -10.18
C HIS A 130 15.71 -10.43 -10.96
N ARG A 131 14.92 -9.97 -11.94
CA ARG A 131 15.24 -8.74 -12.68
C ARG A 131 14.83 -7.51 -11.89
N THR A 132 15.82 -6.74 -11.47
CA THR A 132 15.60 -5.43 -10.84
C THR A 132 15.12 -4.40 -11.85
N PRO A 133 14.03 -3.67 -11.57
CA PRO A 133 13.69 -2.50 -12.37
C PRO A 133 14.79 -1.45 -12.25
N THR A 134 15.11 -0.78 -13.36
CA THR A 134 16.02 0.36 -13.34
C THR A 134 15.35 1.54 -12.65
N LEU A 135 16.08 2.24 -11.77
CA LEU A 135 15.58 3.45 -11.15
C LEU A 135 15.44 4.55 -12.21
N GLN A 136 14.23 5.06 -12.41
CA GLN A 136 13.91 6.11 -13.37
C GLN A 136 13.54 7.44 -12.71
N GLY A 137 13.53 8.52 -13.48
CA GLY A 137 13.05 9.85 -13.08
C GLY A 137 14.13 10.83 -12.63
N SER A 138 13.73 12.07 -12.33
CA SER A 138 14.64 13.21 -12.14
C SER A 138 15.59 13.13 -10.94
N TYR A 139 15.37 12.17 -10.04
CA TYR A 139 16.21 11.92 -8.86
C TYR A 139 16.88 10.54 -8.90
N ALA A 140 16.88 9.85 -10.05
CA ALA A 140 17.42 8.49 -10.16
C ALA A 140 18.88 8.40 -9.66
N THR A 141 19.75 9.34 -10.04
CA THR A 141 21.15 9.37 -9.60
C THR A 141 21.27 9.53 -8.07
N ALA A 142 20.49 10.42 -7.46
CA ALA A 142 20.50 10.62 -6.01
C ALA A 142 19.98 9.39 -5.26
N LEU A 143 18.94 8.74 -5.80
CA LEU A 143 18.41 7.49 -5.26
C LEU A 143 19.46 6.35 -5.32
N GLN A 144 20.23 6.25 -6.40
CA GLN A 144 21.29 5.24 -6.54
C GLN A 144 22.36 5.34 -5.44
N TRP A 145 22.61 6.53 -4.88
CA TRP A 145 23.57 6.71 -3.79
C TRP A 145 23.12 6.07 -2.47
N LEU A 146 21.82 5.79 -2.31
CA LEU A 146 21.30 5.08 -1.14
C LEU A 146 21.63 3.58 -1.16
N GLY A 147 22.10 3.05 -2.29
CA GLY A 147 22.58 1.68 -2.43
C GLY A 147 21.77 0.85 -3.42
N PRO A 148 22.33 -0.31 -3.83
CA PRO A 148 21.73 -1.17 -4.86
C PRO A 148 20.42 -1.82 -4.42
N GLU A 149 20.22 -2.00 -3.11
CA GLU A 149 19.00 -2.58 -2.54
C GLU A 149 17.74 -1.78 -2.88
N LEU A 150 17.89 -0.47 -3.12
CA LEU A 150 16.76 0.41 -3.42
C LEU A 150 16.03 0.00 -4.70
N ALA A 151 16.70 -0.64 -5.66
CA ALA A 151 16.05 -1.14 -6.87
C ALA A 151 14.94 -2.18 -6.58
N HIS A 152 15.02 -2.86 -5.43
CA HIS A 152 14.04 -3.85 -4.99
C HIS A 152 12.95 -3.27 -4.09
N ALA A 153 13.04 -1.99 -3.73
CA ALA A 153 12.04 -1.35 -2.89
C ALA A 153 10.75 -1.07 -3.66
N PRO A 154 9.60 -0.97 -2.97
CA PRO A 154 8.35 -0.58 -3.60
C PRO A 154 8.44 0.81 -4.24
N SER A 155 7.69 1.01 -5.32
CA SER A 155 7.57 2.31 -6.00
C SER A 155 7.15 3.44 -5.05
N THR A 156 6.33 3.11 -4.05
CA THR A 156 5.86 4.04 -3.02
C THR A 156 7.00 4.56 -2.13
N LEU A 157 8.03 3.74 -1.87
CA LEU A 157 9.24 4.18 -1.17
C LEU A 157 10.12 5.07 -2.06
N HIS A 158 10.19 4.77 -3.37
CA HIS A 158 10.89 5.64 -4.32
C HIS A 158 10.23 7.01 -4.38
N ASP A 159 8.91 7.07 -4.51
CA ASP A 159 8.17 8.33 -4.54
C ASP A 159 8.33 9.12 -3.24
N HIS A 160 8.31 8.43 -2.10
CA HIS A 160 8.62 9.05 -0.82
C HIS A 160 10.00 9.68 -0.81
N LEU A 161 11.05 8.92 -1.17
CA LEU A 161 12.43 9.42 -1.20
C LEU A 161 12.62 10.57 -2.18
N ARG A 162 11.99 10.53 -3.36
CA ARG A 162 12.02 11.64 -4.34
C ARG A 162 11.51 12.95 -3.71
N VAL A 163 10.42 12.89 -2.95
CA VAL A 163 9.88 14.07 -2.25
C VAL A 163 10.91 14.60 -1.24
N ARG A 164 11.52 13.71 -0.45
CA ARG A 164 12.57 14.08 0.52
C ARG A 164 13.77 14.75 -0.15
N PHE A 165 14.27 14.18 -1.24
CA PHE A 165 15.36 14.80 -2.01
C PHE A 165 14.96 16.16 -2.59
N SER A 166 13.75 16.32 -3.12
CA SER A 166 13.29 17.61 -3.63
C SER A 166 13.23 18.69 -2.54
N HIS A 167 12.83 18.31 -1.32
CA HIS A 167 12.78 19.22 -0.18
C HIS A 167 14.17 19.54 0.36
N LEU A 168 15.08 18.56 0.43
CA LEU A 168 16.48 18.77 0.81
C LEU A 168 17.16 19.79 -0.13
N LEU A 169 16.98 19.63 -1.45
CA LEU A 169 17.52 20.57 -2.43
C LEU A 169 16.89 21.96 -2.29
N LEU A 170 15.57 22.04 -2.12
CA LEU A 170 14.89 23.31 -1.91
C LEU A 170 15.41 24.04 -0.66
N VAL A 171 15.48 23.35 0.46
CA VAL A 171 15.91 23.93 1.75
C VAL A 171 17.38 24.35 1.68
N LEU A 172 18.24 23.58 1.02
CA LEU A 172 19.63 23.97 0.79
C LEU A 172 19.72 25.25 -0.06
N GLY A 173 18.94 25.33 -1.13
CA GLY A 173 18.87 26.54 -1.96
C GLY A 173 18.33 27.76 -1.20
N LEU A 174 17.27 27.59 -0.40
CA LEU A 174 16.72 28.65 0.45
C LEU A 174 17.69 29.07 1.57
N ALA A 175 18.50 28.15 2.09
CA ALA A 175 19.56 28.47 3.04
C ALA A 175 20.67 29.32 2.39
N VAL A 176 21.04 29.03 1.15
CA VAL A 176 21.97 29.89 0.38
C VAL A 176 21.38 31.28 0.18
N VAL A 177 20.09 31.39 -0.17
CA VAL A 177 19.39 32.68 -0.28
C VAL A 177 19.44 33.45 1.05
N LEU A 178 19.18 32.77 2.18
CA LEU A 178 19.26 33.37 3.50
C LEU A 178 20.67 33.90 3.81
N VAL A 179 21.70 33.09 3.58
CA VAL A 179 23.11 33.47 3.80
C VAL A 179 23.50 34.67 2.93
N LEU A 180 23.14 34.66 1.64
CA LEU A 180 23.39 35.79 0.74
C LEU A 180 22.66 37.06 1.22
N GLY A 181 21.44 36.94 1.74
CA GLY A 181 20.73 38.05 2.35
C GLY A 181 21.49 38.68 3.52
N PHE A 182 22.14 37.87 4.38
CA PHE A 182 23.00 38.40 5.46
C PHE A 182 24.27 39.07 4.97
N LEU A 183 24.88 38.56 3.90
CA LEU A 183 26.13 39.08 3.36
C LEU A 183 25.93 40.37 2.56
N VAL A 184 24.81 40.48 1.83
CA VAL A 184 24.50 41.63 0.96
C VAL A 184 23.97 42.80 1.78
N PHE A 185 23.05 42.57 2.72
CA PHE A 185 22.40 43.65 3.47
C PHE A 185 23.09 43.93 4.81
N GLN A 186 23.37 45.21 5.07
CA GLN A 186 24.13 45.63 6.26
C GLN A 186 23.24 46.02 7.44
N THR A 187 21.94 46.22 7.20
CA THR A 187 21.00 46.69 8.23
C THR A 187 20.08 45.56 8.71
N ALA A 188 19.81 45.51 10.01
CA ALA A 188 18.94 44.50 10.61
C ALA A 188 17.51 44.47 10.03
N PRO A 189 16.86 45.61 9.70
CA PRO A 189 15.56 45.58 9.02
C PRO A 189 15.63 44.93 7.63
N ALA A 190 16.63 45.26 6.82
CA ALA A 190 16.80 44.68 5.49
C ALA A 190 17.05 43.17 5.55
N GLN A 191 17.92 42.73 6.46
CA GLN A 191 18.15 41.30 6.72
C GLN A 191 16.86 40.59 7.17
N GLY A 192 16.04 41.23 8.03
CA GLY A 192 14.79 40.65 8.51
C GLY A 192 13.74 40.48 7.43
N VAL A 193 13.54 41.50 6.57
CA VAL A 193 12.60 41.42 5.46
C VAL A 193 13.09 40.42 4.39
N ALA A 194 14.40 40.40 4.09
CA ALA A 194 14.97 39.42 3.18
C ALA A 194 14.78 37.98 3.69
N ALA A 195 14.97 37.75 5.00
CA ALA A 195 14.78 36.44 5.64
C ALA A 195 13.32 35.95 5.65
N LEU A 196 12.34 36.86 5.55
CA LEU A 196 10.92 36.49 5.47
C LEU A 196 10.63 35.63 4.23
N VAL A 197 11.29 35.88 3.11
CA VAL A 197 11.04 35.17 1.85
C VAL A 197 11.38 33.68 1.93
N PRO A 198 12.61 33.25 2.29
CA PRO A 198 12.92 31.83 2.44
C PRO A 198 12.11 31.17 3.57
N LEU A 199 11.77 31.91 4.63
CA LEU A 199 10.86 31.43 5.67
C LEU A 199 9.48 31.11 5.09
N MET A 200 8.83 32.06 4.41
CA MET A 200 7.50 31.88 3.83
C MET A 200 7.48 30.82 2.72
N ALA A 201 8.51 30.77 1.88
CA ALA A 201 8.64 29.74 0.84
C ALA A 201 8.71 28.34 1.44
N CYS A 202 9.55 28.14 2.46
CA CYS A 202 9.66 26.86 3.13
C CYS A 202 8.36 26.50 3.90
N ALA A 203 7.75 27.46 4.60
CA ALA A 203 6.48 27.24 5.31
C ALA A 203 5.35 26.88 4.35
N GLY A 204 5.29 27.55 3.20
CA GLY A 204 4.33 27.26 2.14
C GLY A 204 4.45 25.85 1.60
N VAL A 205 5.68 25.35 1.38
CA VAL A 205 5.90 23.97 0.95
C VAL A 205 5.51 22.96 2.03
N LEU A 206 5.85 23.21 3.30
CA LEU A 206 5.42 22.36 4.41
C LEU A 206 3.89 22.32 4.54
N ALA A 207 3.22 23.47 4.39
CA ALA A 207 1.77 23.59 4.43
C ALA A 207 1.11 22.88 3.24
N ALA A 208 1.61 23.10 2.03
CA ALA A 208 1.14 22.40 0.83
C ALA A 208 1.27 20.88 1.00
N ARG A 209 2.38 20.40 1.55
CA ARG A 209 2.58 18.97 1.83
C ARG A 209 1.66 18.45 2.94
N ALA A 210 1.34 19.29 3.91
CA ALA A 210 0.43 18.95 5.00
C ALA A 210 -1.04 18.86 4.55
N LEU A 211 -1.42 19.60 3.50
CA LEU A 211 -2.75 19.60 2.89
C LEU A 211 -2.88 18.53 1.80
N HIS A 212 -1.81 18.29 1.05
CA HIS A 212 -1.79 17.38 -0.09
C HIS A 212 -0.64 16.36 0.03
N PRO A 213 -0.76 15.34 0.90
CA PRO A 213 0.27 14.32 1.13
C PRO A 213 0.53 13.42 -0.09
N GLU A 214 -0.37 13.40 -1.07
CA GLU A 214 -0.28 12.65 -2.32
C GLU A 214 0.55 13.34 -3.42
N HIS A 215 0.93 14.61 -3.23
CA HIS A 215 1.69 15.33 -4.25
C HIS A 215 3.03 14.62 -4.55
N LYS A 216 3.36 14.57 -5.84
CA LYS A 216 4.63 14.02 -6.33
C LYS A 216 5.78 14.97 -5.97
N ALA A 217 7.00 14.44 -6.02
CA ALA A 217 8.21 15.22 -5.83
C ALA A 217 8.29 16.38 -6.84
N MET A 218 8.77 17.54 -6.38
CA MET A 218 9.02 18.66 -7.29
C MET A 218 10.15 18.29 -8.24
N PRO A 219 10.01 18.49 -9.56
CA PRO A 219 11.12 18.27 -10.48
C PRO A 219 12.25 19.27 -10.20
N PRO A 220 13.53 18.93 -10.46
CA PRO A 220 14.67 19.78 -10.13
C PRO A 220 14.61 21.19 -10.71
N TRP A 221 14.05 21.36 -11.91
CA TRP A 221 13.88 22.68 -12.52
C TRP A 221 12.90 23.57 -11.75
N LEU A 222 11.84 22.99 -11.17
CA LEU A 222 10.87 23.72 -10.35
C LEU A 222 11.50 24.13 -9.02
N VAL A 223 12.31 23.25 -8.42
CA VAL A 223 13.10 23.57 -7.22
C VAL A 223 14.03 24.76 -7.52
N LEU A 224 14.78 24.71 -8.63
CA LEU A 224 15.66 25.81 -9.05
C LEU A 224 14.87 27.11 -9.26
N LEU A 225 13.74 27.05 -9.97
CA LEU A 225 12.88 28.22 -10.20
C LEU A 225 12.41 28.84 -8.87
N LEU A 226 11.93 28.02 -7.92
CA LEU A 226 11.49 28.50 -6.61
C LEU A 226 12.62 29.16 -5.83
N VAL A 227 13.83 28.60 -5.86
CA VAL A 227 15.01 29.17 -5.21
C VAL A 227 15.40 30.50 -5.85
N LEU A 228 15.42 30.58 -7.19
CA LEU A 228 15.74 31.81 -7.91
C LEU A 228 14.71 32.91 -7.67
N LEU A 229 13.41 32.57 -7.69
CA LEU A 229 12.34 33.51 -7.35
C LEU A 229 12.47 33.98 -5.91
N ALA A 230 12.70 33.07 -4.96
CA ALA A 230 12.92 33.43 -3.56
C ALA A 230 14.13 34.37 -3.40
N GLY A 231 15.23 34.09 -4.10
CA GLY A 231 16.41 34.95 -4.11
C GLY A 231 16.14 36.34 -4.69
N GLY A 232 15.48 36.42 -5.84
CA GLY A 232 15.10 37.69 -6.47
C GLY A 232 14.17 38.52 -5.59
N PHE A 233 13.13 37.91 -5.04
CA PHE A 233 12.21 38.59 -4.12
C PHE A 233 12.90 39.03 -2.83
N ALA A 234 13.74 38.20 -2.23
CA ALA A 234 14.51 38.57 -1.04
C ALA A 234 15.45 39.76 -1.32
N GLY A 235 16.10 39.76 -2.49
CA GLY A 235 16.96 40.86 -2.95
C GLY A 235 16.19 42.18 -3.11
N VAL A 236 15.07 42.16 -3.82
CA VAL A 236 14.24 43.35 -4.04
C VAL A 236 13.69 43.90 -2.72
N LEU A 237 13.16 43.03 -1.85
CA LEU A 237 12.58 43.46 -0.58
C LEU A 237 13.63 43.96 0.40
N GLY A 238 14.80 43.32 0.48
CA GLY A 238 15.91 43.78 1.31
C GLY A 238 16.43 45.14 0.86
N TRP A 239 16.58 45.36 -0.46
CA TRP A 239 17.00 46.65 -1.01
C TRP A 239 16.01 47.77 -0.70
N PHE A 240 14.71 47.50 -0.86
CA PHE A 240 13.67 48.46 -0.50
C PHE A 240 13.66 48.78 1.00
N ALA A 241 13.83 47.76 1.85
CA ALA A 241 13.87 47.93 3.30
C ALA A 241 15.10 48.74 3.78
N GLU A 242 16.22 48.66 3.05
CA GLU A 242 17.42 49.45 3.32
C GLU A 242 17.26 50.93 2.95
N ALA A 243 16.41 51.22 1.95
CA ALA A 243 16.07 52.57 1.51
C ALA A 243 15.02 53.27 2.40
N LEU A 244 14.28 52.52 3.23
CA LEU A 244 13.25 53.08 4.11
C LEU A 244 13.83 53.62 5.43
N PRO A 245 13.18 54.64 6.05
CA PRO A 245 13.50 55.07 7.40
C PRO A 245 13.48 53.89 8.37
N ARG A 246 14.52 53.77 9.20
CA ARG A 246 14.73 52.62 10.09
C ARG A 246 13.51 52.41 11.01
N SER A 247 12.70 51.41 10.73
CA SER A 247 11.65 50.99 11.67
C SER A 247 12.28 50.17 12.80
N ALA A 248 12.10 50.62 14.04
CA ALA A 248 12.61 49.92 15.22
C ALA A 248 11.86 48.60 15.51
N SER A 249 10.74 48.34 14.83
CA SER A 249 9.84 47.21 15.07
C SER A 249 10.23 45.93 14.34
N VAL A 250 10.74 46.01 13.10
CA VAL A 250 11.05 44.81 12.28
C VAL A 250 12.11 43.91 12.91
N PRO A 251 13.24 44.42 13.46
CA PRO A 251 14.23 43.55 14.11
C PRO A 251 13.68 42.79 15.31
N ARG A 252 12.64 43.31 15.99
CA ARG A 252 12.03 42.66 17.17
C ARG A 252 11.29 41.37 16.80
N LEU A 253 10.90 41.19 15.55
CA LEU A 253 10.21 39.99 15.06
C LEU A 253 11.11 38.76 14.99
N GLY A 254 12.44 38.90 14.97
CA GLY A 254 13.35 37.75 14.97
C GLY A 254 13.30 36.87 13.72
N LEU A 255 12.84 37.41 12.58
CA LEU A 255 12.69 36.68 11.31
C LEU A 255 13.97 35.95 10.85
N PRO A 256 15.18 36.55 10.95
CA PRO A 256 16.46 35.86 10.78
C PRO A 256 16.59 34.52 11.48
N LEU A 257 16.33 34.52 12.79
CA LEU A 257 16.50 33.35 13.62
C LEU A 257 15.40 32.33 13.32
N ALA A 258 14.16 32.78 13.12
CA ALA A 258 13.05 31.91 12.74
C ALA A 258 13.32 31.18 11.42
N ALA A 259 13.82 31.89 10.39
CA ALA A 259 14.21 31.31 9.11
C ALA A 259 15.33 30.29 9.28
N THR A 260 16.36 30.63 10.06
CA THR A 260 17.50 29.73 10.34
C THR A 260 17.05 28.46 11.05
N VAL A 261 16.27 28.61 12.13
CA VAL A 261 15.69 27.48 12.89
C VAL A 261 14.85 26.62 11.95
N MET A 262 13.97 27.21 11.14
CA MET A 262 13.11 26.43 10.25
C MET A 262 13.92 25.65 9.21
N LEU A 263 14.80 26.31 8.46
CA LEU A 263 15.57 25.68 7.39
C LEU A 263 16.50 24.59 7.95
N PHE A 264 17.20 24.86 9.05
CA PHE A 264 18.05 23.87 9.70
C PHE A 264 17.24 22.66 10.19
N SER A 265 16.09 22.91 10.82
CA SER A 265 15.25 21.83 11.32
C SER A 265 14.68 20.98 10.19
N VAL A 266 14.20 21.59 9.10
CA VAL A 266 13.71 20.82 7.94
C VAL A 266 14.85 20.03 7.33
N LEU A 267 16.04 20.61 7.15
CA LEU A 267 17.22 19.89 6.67
C LEU A 267 17.52 18.66 7.54
N LEU A 268 17.51 18.82 8.86
CA LEU A 268 17.73 17.75 9.81
C LEU A 268 16.68 16.64 9.69
N PHE A 269 15.39 16.99 9.73
CA PHE A 269 14.31 16.00 9.72
C PHE A 269 14.09 15.34 8.35
N GLU A 270 14.33 16.05 7.25
CA GLU A 270 14.35 15.43 5.91
C GLU A 270 15.54 14.47 5.77
N GLY A 271 16.71 14.83 6.29
CA GLY A 271 17.88 13.94 6.35
C GLY A 271 17.62 12.68 7.18
N LEU A 272 17.03 12.84 8.38
CA LEU A 272 16.57 11.72 9.20
C LEU A 272 15.49 10.89 8.48
N GLY A 273 14.62 11.52 7.70
CA GLY A 273 13.62 10.86 6.85
C GLY A 273 14.26 9.95 5.81
N VAL A 274 15.30 10.43 5.12
CA VAL A 274 16.07 9.63 4.15
C VAL A 274 16.79 8.48 4.84
N LEU A 275 17.40 8.71 6.01
CA LEU A 275 18.07 7.65 6.78
C LEU A 275 17.07 6.59 7.28
N ALA A 276 15.90 7.01 7.75
CA ALA A 276 14.84 6.10 8.18
C ALA A 276 14.30 5.28 7.00
N ALA A 277 14.10 5.89 5.84
CA ALA A 277 13.70 5.19 4.61
C ALA A 277 14.78 4.22 4.14
N ARG A 278 16.07 4.58 4.22
CA ARG A 278 17.19 3.68 3.94
C ARG A 278 17.20 2.48 4.89
N ALA A 279 16.92 2.69 6.17
CA ALA A 279 16.85 1.60 7.14
C ALA A 279 15.72 0.59 6.84
N GLN A 280 14.71 0.97 6.04
CA GLN A 280 13.66 0.06 5.54
C GLN A 280 14.11 -0.84 4.39
N LEU A 281 15.24 -0.56 3.76
CA LEU A 281 15.74 -1.39 2.67
C LEU A 281 16.16 -2.76 3.20
N GLN A 282 15.87 -3.78 2.40
CA GLN A 282 16.23 -5.17 2.67
C GLN A 282 16.67 -5.78 1.36
N THR A 283 17.83 -6.43 1.35
CA THR A 283 18.22 -7.30 0.24
C THR A 283 17.25 -8.48 0.17
N PRO A 284 16.57 -8.69 -0.97
CA PRO A 284 15.65 -9.82 -1.10
C PRO A 284 16.43 -11.14 -1.23
N TRP A 285 15.88 -12.20 -0.63
CA TRP A 285 16.41 -13.56 -0.74
C TRP A 285 15.45 -14.44 -1.56
N LEU A 286 15.73 -14.56 -2.86
CA LEU A 286 14.84 -15.21 -3.82
C LEU A 286 15.55 -16.37 -4.53
N PRO A 287 15.82 -17.50 -3.83
CA PRO A 287 16.46 -18.66 -4.44
C PRO A 287 15.56 -19.34 -5.48
N ALA A 288 16.19 -20.14 -6.35
CA ALA A 288 15.47 -21.04 -7.25
C ALA A 288 14.63 -22.08 -6.47
N VAL A 289 13.52 -22.50 -7.06
CA VAL A 289 12.59 -23.48 -6.50
C VAL A 289 12.64 -24.74 -7.36
N ALA A 290 13.18 -25.82 -6.77
CA ALA A 290 13.25 -27.11 -7.42
C ALA A 290 11.84 -27.61 -7.81
N PRO A 291 11.64 -28.12 -9.04
CA PRO A 291 10.39 -28.74 -9.43
C PRO A 291 10.27 -30.14 -8.82
N GLU A 292 9.09 -30.45 -8.33
CA GLU A 292 8.66 -31.83 -8.18
C GLU A 292 8.02 -32.28 -9.50
N ALA A 293 8.31 -33.50 -9.94
CA ALA A 293 7.81 -34.00 -11.22
C ALA A 293 7.21 -35.38 -11.07
N VAL A 294 6.14 -35.64 -11.81
CA VAL A 294 5.53 -36.96 -11.89
C VAL A 294 5.12 -37.27 -13.33
N ALA A 295 5.36 -38.51 -13.75
CA ALA A 295 4.86 -39.05 -15.00
C ALA A 295 3.67 -39.96 -14.71
N ALA A 296 2.67 -39.91 -15.58
CA ALA A 296 1.43 -40.64 -15.43
C ALA A 296 0.99 -41.18 -16.80
N GLU A 297 0.69 -42.48 -16.85
CA GLU A 297 0.18 -43.15 -18.04
C GLU A 297 -1.36 -43.22 -18.08
N GLN A 298 -2.03 -42.60 -17.12
CA GLN A 298 -3.49 -42.65 -17.04
C GLN A 298 -4.14 -41.87 -18.19
N GLU A 299 -5.18 -42.46 -18.79
CA GLU A 299 -6.07 -41.78 -19.73
C GLU A 299 -6.95 -40.77 -18.98
N ALA A 300 -6.90 -39.50 -19.37
CA ALA A 300 -7.81 -38.45 -18.93
C ALA A 300 -8.10 -37.51 -20.10
N ASP A 301 -9.22 -36.77 -20.02
CA ASP A 301 -9.46 -35.61 -20.88
C ASP A 301 -8.69 -34.40 -20.31
N PRO A 302 -7.72 -33.82 -21.03
CA PRO A 302 -6.90 -32.72 -20.52
C PRO A 302 -7.71 -31.44 -20.26
N GLU A 303 -8.81 -31.19 -20.99
CA GLU A 303 -9.68 -30.04 -20.70
C GLU A 303 -10.47 -30.27 -19.41
N GLN A 304 -11.02 -31.46 -19.21
CA GLN A 304 -11.71 -31.82 -17.98
C GLN A 304 -10.77 -31.77 -16.78
N LEU A 305 -9.55 -32.30 -16.90
CA LEU A 305 -8.56 -32.28 -15.84
C LEU A 305 -8.23 -30.83 -15.42
N MET A 306 -8.08 -29.91 -16.37
CA MET A 306 -7.85 -28.49 -16.07
C MET A 306 -9.05 -27.82 -15.39
N ARG A 307 -10.28 -28.20 -15.74
CA ARG A 307 -11.49 -27.74 -15.02
C ARG A 307 -11.50 -28.24 -13.58
N ASP A 308 -11.13 -29.50 -13.35
CA ASP A 308 -11.08 -30.07 -12.00
C ASP A 308 -9.96 -29.44 -11.17
N VAL A 309 -8.82 -29.10 -11.79
CA VAL A 309 -7.75 -28.30 -11.16
C VAL A 309 -8.24 -26.91 -10.78
N ASP A 310 -9.00 -26.23 -11.64
CA ASP A 310 -9.59 -24.91 -11.33
C ASP A 310 -10.53 -24.99 -10.11
N LEU A 311 -11.35 -26.05 -10.04
CA LEU A 311 -12.24 -26.30 -8.90
C LEU A 311 -11.47 -26.56 -7.60
N GLU A 312 -10.34 -27.27 -7.66
CA GLU A 312 -9.51 -27.51 -6.48
C GLU A 312 -8.79 -26.24 -6.03
N LEU A 313 -8.31 -25.41 -6.97
CA LEU A 313 -7.78 -24.08 -6.65
C LEU A 313 -8.85 -23.20 -6.01
N HIS A 314 -10.10 -23.28 -6.48
CA HIS A 314 -11.24 -22.57 -5.91
C HIS A 314 -11.51 -22.95 -4.44
N ARG A 315 -11.38 -24.24 -4.09
CA ARG A 315 -11.52 -24.70 -2.70
C ARG A 315 -10.47 -24.13 -1.75
N GLN A 316 -9.34 -23.66 -2.29
CA GLN A 316 -8.24 -23.08 -1.50
C GLN A 316 -8.36 -21.56 -1.36
N TRP A 317 -9.44 -20.95 -1.85
CA TRP A 317 -9.64 -19.52 -1.73
C TRP A 317 -9.87 -19.11 -0.28
N THR A 318 -9.12 -18.12 0.16
CA THR A 318 -9.27 -17.55 1.49
C THR A 318 -10.51 -16.66 1.49
N GLU A 319 -11.48 -16.97 2.34
CA GLU A 319 -12.73 -16.21 2.49
C GLU A 319 -13.52 -16.04 1.18
N GLY A 320 -13.42 -17.03 0.28
CA GLY A 320 -14.06 -16.97 -1.04
C GLY A 320 -13.47 -15.95 -2.00
N ILE A 321 -12.32 -15.35 -1.66
CA ILE A 321 -11.61 -14.40 -2.52
C ILE A 321 -10.72 -15.16 -3.50
N PRO A 322 -10.87 -14.94 -4.83
CA PRO A 322 -10.07 -15.62 -5.83
C PRO A 322 -8.58 -15.40 -5.65
N ASN A 323 -7.77 -16.43 -5.83
CA ASN A 323 -6.31 -16.30 -5.93
C ASN A 323 -5.93 -15.35 -7.09
N ARG A 324 -4.73 -14.78 -7.05
CA ARG A 324 -4.22 -13.91 -8.11
C ARG A 324 -3.64 -14.78 -9.21
N ARG A 325 -4.17 -14.65 -10.42
CA ARG A 325 -3.80 -15.51 -11.56
C ARG A 325 -2.81 -14.78 -12.46
N TYR A 326 -1.59 -15.30 -12.58
CA TYR A 326 -0.55 -14.73 -13.45
C TYR A 326 -0.39 -15.49 -14.76
N GLY A 327 -0.81 -16.75 -14.81
CA GLY A 327 -0.80 -17.56 -16.03
C GLY A 327 -1.85 -18.65 -15.97
N TRP A 328 -2.57 -18.81 -17.08
CA TRP A 328 -3.55 -19.86 -17.28
C TRP A 328 -3.55 -20.26 -18.75
N LEU A 329 -2.88 -21.34 -19.10
CA LEU A 329 -2.88 -21.88 -20.46
C LEU A 329 -3.73 -23.13 -20.48
N THR A 330 -4.83 -23.06 -21.21
CA THR A 330 -5.69 -24.20 -21.51
C THR A 330 -5.06 -25.06 -22.62
N PRO A 331 -5.22 -26.39 -22.55
CA PRO A 331 -4.72 -27.28 -23.59
C PRO A 331 -5.37 -26.94 -24.92
N GLN A 332 -4.57 -26.79 -25.97
CA GLN A 332 -5.06 -26.54 -27.32
C GLN A 332 -5.22 -27.87 -28.07
N LEU A 333 -6.46 -28.24 -28.37
CA LEU A 333 -6.81 -29.48 -29.06
C LEU A 333 -7.45 -29.15 -30.43
N PRO A 334 -6.67 -29.02 -31.51
CA PRO A 334 -7.19 -28.72 -32.84
C PRO A 334 -8.34 -29.64 -33.25
N ARG A 335 -9.50 -29.06 -33.63
CA ARG A 335 -10.74 -29.81 -33.91
C ARG A 335 -10.65 -30.82 -35.06
N GLY A 336 -9.63 -30.76 -35.92
CA GLY A 336 -9.41 -31.73 -37.01
C GLY A 336 -8.26 -32.72 -36.81
N ALA A 337 -7.53 -32.66 -35.71
CA ALA A 337 -6.40 -33.58 -35.47
C ALA A 337 -6.87 -34.85 -34.75
N GLU A 338 -6.36 -36.01 -35.18
CA GLU A 338 -6.60 -37.31 -34.51
C GLU A 338 -5.71 -37.49 -33.28
N GLY A 339 -4.63 -36.73 -33.17
CA GLY A 339 -3.77 -36.69 -32.01
C GLY A 339 -2.76 -35.56 -32.10
N GLY A 340 -2.01 -35.36 -31.03
CA GLY A 340 -1.00 -34.33 -30.95
C GLY A 340 -0.37 -34.23 -29.58
N ARG A 341 0.39 -33.15 -29.35
CA ARG A 341 0.88 -32.79 -28.02
C ARG A 341 0.02 -31.69 -27.44
N PHE A 342 -0.14 -31.69 -26.12
CA PHE A 342 -0.76 -30.60 -25.39
C PHE A 342 0.19 -30.05 -24.34
N ARG A 343 -0.02 -28.78 -24.00
CA ARG A 343 0.59 -28.11 -22.86
C ARG A 343 -0.49 -27.33 -22.12
N ALA A 344 -0.51 -27.47 -20.80
CA ALA A 344 -1.35 -26.71 -19.89
C ALA A 344 -0.47 -26.09 -18.81
N LEU A 345 -0.85 -24.91 -18.33
CA LEU A 345 -0.06 -24.19 -17.33
C LEU A 345 -0.98 -23.44 -16.38
N VAL A 346 -0.68 -23.56 -15.09
CA VAL A 346 -1.30 -22.78 -14.02
C VAL A 346 -0.20 -22.05 -13.26
N LEU A 347 -0.32 -20.73 -13.14
CA LEU A 347 0.54 -19.92 -12.28
C LEU A 347 -0.36 -18.98 -11.46
N GLU A 348 -0.59 -19.35 -10.21
CA GLU A 348 -1.44 -18.60 -9.27
C GLU A 348 -0.72 -18.29 -7.96
N GLU A 349 -1.14 -17.21 -7.32
CA GLU A 349 -0.71 -16.81 -5.98
C GLU A 349 -1.93 -16.78 -5.05
N SER A 350 -1.81 -17.37 -3.87
CA SER A 350 -2.84 -17.24 -2.84
C SER A 350 -3.03 -15.77 -2.42
N GLN A 351 -4.15 -15.47 -1.75
CA GLN A 351 -4.29 -14.14 -1.16
C GLN A 351 -3.16 -13.89 -0.13
N PRO A 352 -2.53 -12.70 -0.18
CA PRO A 352 -1.49 -12.31 0.76
C PRO A 352 -2.06 -11.92 2.13
N LEU A 353 -1.58 -12.58 3.18
CA LEU A 353 -2.09 -12.44 4.55
C LEU A 353 -0.94 -12.13 5.52
N VAL A 354 -1.23 -11.52 6.68
CA VAL A 354 -0.21 -11.32 7.73
C VAL A 354 0.17 -12.67 8.32
N ALA A 355 1.46 -12.89 8.58
CA ALA A 355 1.95 -14.14 9.18
C ALA A 355 1.32 -14.48 10.55
N THR A 356 0.76 -13.50 11.26
CA THR A 356 0.06 -13.69 12.55
C THR A 356 -1.42 -14.04 12.40
N ALA A 357 -2.02 -13.82 11.22
CA ALA A 357 -3.35 -14.33 10.95
C ALA A 357 -3.23 -15.86 10.86
N PRO A 358 -4.13 -16.63 11.48
CA PRO A 358 -4.03 -18.07 11.47
C PRO A 358 -4.26 -18.58 10.04
N MET A 359 -3.18 -18.75 9.26
CA MET A 359 -3.11 -19.71 8.16
C MET A 359 -3.47 -21.14 8.65
N ALA A 360 -3.59 -21.33 9.97
CA ALA A 360 -4.24 -22.46 10.62
C ALA A 360 -5.72 -22.68 10.22
N ARG A 361 -6.45 -21.73 9.61
CA ARG A 361 -7.77 -22.03 9.00
C ARG A 361 -7.68 -22.63 7.60
N ALA A 362 -6.63 -22.35 6.82
CA ALA A 362 -6.36 -23.13 5.60
C ALA A 362 -6.06 -24.61 5.95
N ALA A 363 -5.58 -24.87 7.18
CA ALA A 363 -5.42 -26.22 7.73
C ALA A 363 -6.75 -26.96 8.00
N GLN A 364 -7.89 -26.28 7.96
CA GLN A 364 -9.23 -26.89 8.14
C GLN A 364 -9.99 -27.09 6.83
N ALA A 365 -9.43 -26.71 5.67
CA ALA A 365 -10.04 -27.01 4.39
C ALA A 365 -9.96 -28.53 4.12
N PRO A 366 -11.06 -29.21 3.78
CA PRO A 366 -11.06 -30.64 3.52
C PRO A 366 -10.25 -30.95 2.25
N GLY A 367 -9.09 -31.60 2.41
CA GLY A 367 -8.22 -32.03 1.31
C GLY A 367 -6.78 -32.30 1.74
N ARG A 368 -6.11 -33.29 1.13
CA ARG A 368 -4.71 -33.64 1.43
C ARG A 368 -3.73 -32.53 1.02
N ALA A 369 -4.02 -31.79 -0.05
CA ALA A 369 -3.20 -30.64 -0.47
C ALA A 369 -3.29 -29.47 0.53
N ALA A 370 -4.49 -29.14 0.99
CA ALA A 370 -4.71 -28.06 1.95
C ALA A 370 -4.04 -28.30 3.31
N SER A 371 -4.05 -29.54 3.79
CA SER A 371 -3.39 -29.93 5.05
C SER A 371 -1.85 -29.91 4.95
N ALA A 372 -1.26 -30.31 3.82
CA ALA A 372 0.18 -30.17 3.57
C ALA A 372 0.64 -28.72 3.37
N LEU A 373 -0.24 -27.86 2.85
CA LEU A 373 -0.05 -26.42 2.72
C LEU A 373 -0.16 -25.66 4.07
N ALA A 374 -0.51 -26.33 5.18
CA ALA A 374 -0.59 -25.70 6.50
C ALA A 374 0.77 -25.64 7.24
N ALA A 375 1.70 -26.54 6.92
CA ALA A 375 3.04 -26.58 7.52
C ALA A 375 4.03 -25.71 6.71
N LEU A 376 3.75 -24.40 6.61
CA LEU A 376 4.52 -23.49 5.78
C LEU A 376 5.84 -23.11 6.45
N PRO A 377 7.00 -23.31 5.79
CA PRO A 377 8.26 -22.72 6.24
C PRO A 377 8.19 -21.22 5.98
N VAL A 378 7.76 -20.44 6.99
CA VAL A 378 7.81 -18.98 6.90
C VAL A 378 9.29 -18.56 6.97
N PRO A 379 9.84 -17.86 5.96
CA PRO A 379 11.22 -17.40 6.01
C PRO A 379 11.46 -16.57 7.28
N ALA A 380 12.62 -16.70 7.92
CA ALA A 380 12.94 -15.92 9.12
C ALA A 380 12.93 -14.41 8.81
N ALA A 381 12.26 -13.61 9.64
CA ALA A 381 12.24 -12.16 9.49
C ALA A 381 13.56 -11.58 10.00
N PRO A 382 14.22 -10.65 9.27
CA PRO A 382 15.38 -9.94 9.80
C PRO A 382 14.99 -9.13 11.04
N THR A 383 15.98 -8.82 11.88
CA THR A 383 15.78 -8.03 13.09
C THR A 383 15.25 -6.63 12.74
N GLN A 384 14.08 -6.25 13.26
CA GLN A 384 13.44 -4.95 13.02
C GLN A 384 14.05 -3.78 13.82
N ALA A 385 15.09 -4.03 14.61
CA ALA A 385 15.69 -3.05 15.52
C ALA A 385 16.18 -1.75 14.83
N PRO A 386 17.02 -1.80 13.76
CA PRO A 386 17.52 -0.57 13.13
C PRO A 386 16.41 0.24 12.44
N GLN A 387 15.43 -0.44 11.85
CA GLN A 387 14.25 0.18 11.24
C GLN A 387 13.47 1.00 12.26
N ARG A 388 13.18 0.41 13.43
CA ARG A 388 12.43 1.07 14.49
C ARG A 388 13.21 2.22 15.11
N ALA A 389 14.53 2.09 15.29
CA ALA A 389 15.35 3.13 15.90
C ALA A 389 15.30 4.44 15.11
N ALA A 390 15.44 4.40 13.77
CA ALA A 390 15.39 5.60 12.94
C ALA A 390 14.00 6.27 12.95
N LEU A 391 12.93 5.47 12.94
CA LEU A 391 11.56 5.99 13.03
C LEU A 391 11.24 6.58 14.41
N LEU A 392 11.78 5.98 15.47
CA LEU A 392 11.69 6.53 16.82
C LEU A 392 12.44 7.85 16.92
N ALA A 393 13.62 7.98 16.31
CA ALA A 393 14.38 9.24 16.30
C ALA A 393 13.58 10.38 15.63
N LEU A 394 12.89 10.10 14.51
CA LEU A 394 11.98 11.07 13.87
C LEU A 394 10.84 11.48 14.81
N ASN A 395 10.21 10.51 15.46
CA ASN A 395 9.06 10.80 16.32
C ASN A 395 9.45 11.53 17.61
N VAL A 396 10.52 11.10 18.27
CA VAL A 396 11.07 11.75 19.46
C VAL A 396 11.52 13.16 19.12
N GLY A 397 12.30 13.32 18.04
CA GLY A 397 12.75 14.63 17.60
C GLY A 397 11.58 15.55 17.25
N GLY A 398 10.60 15.07 16.50
CA GLY A 398 9.41 15.86 16.14
C GLY A 398 8.56 16.26 17.35
N LEU A 399 8.42 15.38 18.34
CA LEU A 399 7.75 15.69 19.61
C LEU A 399 8.52 16.76 20.38
N VAL A 400 9.82 16.54 20.63
CA VAL A 400 10.67 17.49 21.38
C VAL A 400 10.68 18.86 20.71
N TRP A 401 10.81 18.92 19.38
CA TRP A 401 10.80 20.18 18.64
C TRP A 401 9.45 20.92 18.72
N SER A 402 8.35 20.15 18.69
CA SER A 402 7.01 20.72 18.88
C SER A 402 6.85 21.34 20.26
N LEU A 403 7.28 20.62 21.31
CA LEU A 403 7.19 21.09 22.69
C LEU A 403 8.10 22.28 22.95
N ALA A 404 9.33 22.25 22.45
CA ALA A 404 10.26 23.37 22.54
C ALA A 404 9.66 24.64 21.89
N GLY A 405 9.03 24.48 20.72
CA GLY A 405 8.35 25.59 20.04
C GLY A 405 7.19 26.18 20.85
N SER A 406 6.34 25.33 21.42
CA SER A 406 5.23 25.75 22.28
C SER A 406 5.70 26.38 23.60
N VAL A 407 6.77 25.88 24.20
CA VAL A 407 7.38 26.46 25.42
C VAL A 407 8.00 27.83 25.12
N ALA A 408 8.65 28.00 23.97
CA ALA A 408 9.16 29.30 23.54
C ALA A 408 8.04 30.34 23.36
N TRP A 409 6.86 29.91 22.87
CA TRP A 409 5.67 30.77 22.83
C TRP A 409 5.15 31.11 24.22
N LEU A 410 5.05 30.12 25.12
CA LEU A 410 4.64 30.35 26.51
C LEU A 410 5.57 31.35 27.22
N TRP A 411 6.88 31.23 27.01
CA TRP A 411 7.86 32.18 27.53
C TRP A 411 7.60 33.59 26.98
N LEU A 412 7.36 33.73 25.66
CA LEU A 412 6.97 35.03 25.12
C LEU A 412 5.68 35.55 25.75
N ALA A 413 4.64 34.72 25.90
CA ALA A 413 3.38 35.15 26.48
C ALA A 413 3.60 35.77 27.86
N SER A 414 4.36 35.08 28.73
CA SER A 414 4.73 35.60 30.05
C SER A 414 5.55 36.91 29.95
N ALA A 415 6.60 36.93 29.14
CA ALA A 415 7.47 38.11 29.01
C ALA A 415 6.75 39.32 28.42
N HIS A 416 5.86 39.11 27.45
CA HIS A 416 5.08 40.17 26.81
C HIS A 416 4.02 40.74 27.75
N MET A 417 3.37 39.90 28.57
CA MET A 417 2.41 40.39 29.59
C MET A 417 3.10 41.21 30.68
N LEU A 418 4.36 40.91 31.02
CA LEU A 418 5.16 41.71 31.96
C LEU A 418 5.80 42.95 31.33
N ASN A 419 6.12 42.89 30.04
CA ASN A 419 6.79 43.95 29.30
C ASN A 419 6.28 44.01 27.85
N PRO A 420 5.44 45.00 27.48
CA PRO A 420 4.94 45.17 26.11
C PRO A 420 6.05 45.32 25.05
N ALA A 421 7.26 45.72 25.45
CA ALA A 421 8.41 45.86 24.56
C ALA A 421 9.22 44.56 24.39
N ALA A 422 8.77 43.43 24.94
CA ALA A 422 9.45 42.15 24.83
C ALA A 422 9.70 41.74 23.37
N SER A 423 10.84 41.09 23.13
CA SER A 423 11.22 40.60 21.81
C SER A 423 10.32 39.46 21.37
N TRP A 424 9.88 39.46 20.11
CA TRP A 424 9.06 38.40 19.52
C TRP A 424 9.88 37.22 18.96
N VAL A 425 11.21 37.28 19.11
CA VAL A 425 12.12 36.22 18.68
C VAL A 425 11.68 34.82 19.17
N PRO A 426 11.32 34.60 20.47
CA PRO A 426 10.91 33.28 20.93
C PRO A 426 9.65 32.76 20.24
N ALA A 427 8.68 33.62 19.92
CA ALA A 427 7.49 33.23 19.17
C ALA A 427 7.81 32.85 17.73
N ALA A 428 8.61 33.66 17.05
CA ALA A 428 8.91 33.43 15.64
C ALA A 428 9.70 32.12 15.46
N SER A 429 10.75 31.91 16.26
CA SER A 429 11.46 30.62 16.29
C SER A 429 10.59 29.48 16.82
N GLY A 430 9.68 29.78 17.76
CA GLY A 430 8.78 28.82 18.37
C GLY A 430 7.75 28.26 17.39
N ILE A 431 7.13 29.12 16.56
CA ILE A 431 6.24 28.70 15.47
C ILE A 431 7.01 27.86 14.44
N ALA A 432 8.20 28.30 14.05
CA ALA A 432 9.05 27.54 13.14
C ALA A 432 9.33 26.13 13.68
N ALA A 433 9.74 26.02 14.95
CA ALA A 433 9.98 24.75 15.61
C ALA A 433 8.72 23.90 15.73
N LEU A 434 7.58 24.50 16.10
CA LEU A 434 6.30 23.81 16.20
C LEU A 434 5.83 23.24 14.85
N ALA A 435 5.93 24.04 13.78
CA ALA A 435 5.55 23.65 12.43
C ALA A 435 6.42 22.49 11.92
N VAL A 436 7.74 22.60 12.07
CA VAL A 436 8.67 21.55 11.64
C VAL A 436 8.58 20.30 12.52
N GLY A 437 8.38 20.44 13.84
CA GLY A 437 8.19 19.30 14.73
C GLY A 437 6.93 18.49 14.39
N GLY A 438 5.83 19.19 14.08
CA GLY A 438 4.62 18.55 13.58
C GLY A 438 4.78 17.90 12.20
N TYR A 439 5.59 18.52 11.34
CA TYR A 439 5.95 17.95 10.05
C TYR A 439 6.82 16.69 10.19
N ALA A 440 7.80 16.67 11.09
CA ALA A 440 8.70 15.55 11.34
C ALA A 440 7.94 14.27 11.72
N LEU A 441 6.91 14.37 12.56
CA LEU A 441 6.03 13.26 12.91
C LEU A 441 5.29 12.66 11.70
N ARG A 442 5.05 13.47 10.66
CA ARG A 442 4.40 13.01 9.42
C ARG A 442 5.38 12.35 8.45
N ILE A 443 6.68 12.65 8.54
CA ILE A 443 7.71 12.04 7.66
C ILE A 443 7.70 10.52 7.84
N GLY A 444 7.68 10.06 9.09
CA GLY A 444 7.66 8.63 9.42
C GLY A 444 6.35 7.92 9.10
N HIS A 445 5.25 8.63 8.84
CA HIS A 445 3.91 8.04 8.73
C HIS A 445 3.82 6.94 7.66
N LEU A 446 4.33 7.20 6.46
CA LEU A 446 4.39 6.17 5.41
C LEU A 446 5.21 4.97 5.88
N LEU A 447 6.37 5.21 6.51
CA LEU A 447 7.30 4.15 6.90
C LEU A 447 6.73 3.28 8.03
N TRP A 448 5.98 3.86 8.96
CA TRP A 448 5.22 3.13 9.97
C TRP A 448 4.12 2.26 9.35
N SER A 449 3.64 2.56 8.15
CA SER A 449 2.61 1.78 7.45
C SER A 449 3.13 0.51 6.76
N ARG A 450 4.40 0.16 6.97
CA ARG A 450 4.99 -1.06 6.40
C ARG A 450 4.24 -2.28 6.92
N VAL A 451 3.74 -3.10 5.99
CA VAL A 451 3.10 -4.37 6.29
C VAL A 451 3.83 -5.47 5.51
N GLU A 452 4.17 -6.55 6.21
CA GLU A 452 4.72 -7.75 5.61
C GLU A 452 3.65 -8.84 5.57
N VAL A 453 3.53 -9.46 4.40
CA VAL A 453 2.52 -10.48 4.09
C VAL A 453 3.15 -11.71 3.47
N VAL A 454 2.50 -12.84 3.71
CA VAL A 454 2.86 -14.15 3.20
C VAL A 454 1.79 -14.63 2.24
N SER A 455 2.21 -15.21 1.12
CA SER A 455 1.34 -15.88 0.15
C SER A 455 2.04 -17.13 -0.40
N THR A 456 1.28 -18.00 -1.05
CA THR A 456 1.79 -19.21 -1.70
C THR A 456 1.72 -19.06 -3.21
N LEU A 457 2.86 -19.18 -3.87
CA LEU A 457 2.97 -19.30 -5.32
C LEU A 457 2.83 -20.76 -5.72
N THR A 458 1.89 -21.06 -6.61
CA THR A 458 1.66 -22.38 -7.17
C THR A 458 1.85 -22.33 -8.68
N TRP A 459 2.82 -23.08 -9.17
CA TRP A 459 3.09 -23.23 -10.60
C TRP A 459 3.02 -24.69 -11.00
N LEU A 460 2.01 -25.03 -11.80
CA LEU A 460 1.80 -26.37 -12.35
C LEU A 460 1.95 -26.33 -13.86
N GLU A 461 2.75 -27.22 -14.41
CA GLU A 461 2.87 -27.44 -15.85
C GLU A 461 2.47 -28.87 -16.16
N LEU A 462 1.57 -29.04 -17.14
CA LEU A 462 1.14 -30.33 -17.62
C LEU A 462 1.48 -30.42 -19.10
N GLU A 463 2.21 -31.45 -19.50
CA GLU A 463 2.59 -31.69 -20.89
C GLU A 463 2.39 -33.16 -21.23
N GLY A 464 1.88 -33.46 -22.42
CA GLY A 464 1.64 -34.84 -22.80
C GLY A 464 1.24 -35.00 -24.25
N ALA A 465 1.00 -36.26 -24.63
CA ALA A 465 0.41 -36.61 -25.90
C ALA A 465 -1.08 -36.89 -25.70
N TRP A 466 -1.89 -36.53 -26.69
CA TRP A 466 -3.30 -36.85 -26.74
C TRP A 466 -3.67 -37.50 -28.07
N ALA A 467 -4.69 -38.34 -28.05
CA ALA A 467 -5.31 -38.91 -29.24
C ALA A 467 -6.83 -38.93 -29.05
N ARG A 468 -7.57 -38.78 -30.15
CA ARG A 468 -9.01 -39.02 -30.18
C ARG A 468 -9.28 -40.46 -30.54
N ALA A 469 -10.30 -41.03 -29.90
CA ALA A 469 -10.74 -42.37 -30.26
C ALA A 469 -11.24 -42.39 -31.73
N PRO A 470 -10.91 -43.45 -32.49
CA PRO A 470 -11.37 -43.60 -33.87
C PRO A 470 -12.90 -43.67 -33.95
N GLU A 471 -13.43 -43.22 -35.08
CA GLU A 471 -14.86 -43.04 -35.40
C GLU A 471 -15.73 -44.29 -35.18
N ALA A 472 -15.13 -45.50 -35.23
CA ALA A 472 -15.81 -46.79 -35.04
C ALA A 472 -16.17 -47.15 -33.58
N GLN A 473 -15.67 -46.39 -32.59
CA GLN A 473 -15.93 -46.59 -31.15
C GLN A 473 -16.78 -45.47 -30.51
N ARG A 474 -17.51 -44.71 -31.34
CA ARG A 474 -18.37 -43.60 -30.90
C ARG A 474 -19.59 -44.10 -30.12
N GLY A 475 -19.47 -44.07 -28.79
CA GLY A 475 -20.59 -44.04 -27.84
C GLY A 475 -20.96 -42.61 -27.42
N ARG A 476 -21.75 -42.48 -26.34
CA ARG A 476 -22.30 -41.21 -25.80
C ARG A 476 -21.26 -40.16 -25.35
N ASP A 477 -19.99 -40.53 -25.22
CA ASP A 477 -18.88 -39.64 -24.89
C ASP A 477 -18.17 -39.19 -26.19
N GLU A 478 -18.85 -38.37 -26.98
CA GLU A 478 -18.44 -38.03 -28.34
C GLU A 478 -17.20 -37.11 -28.38
N GLY A 479 -16.12 -37.57 -29.01
CA GLY A 479 -15.04 -36.71 -29.52
C GLY A 479 -13.99 -36.21 -28.51
N ALA A 480 -14.05 -36.63 -27.24
CA ALA A 480 -13.09 -36.20 -26.22
C ALA A 480 -11.67 -36.69 -26.54
N ALA A 481 -10.70 -35.77 -26.54
CA ALA A 481 -9.29 -36.10 -26.64
C ALA A 481 -8.84 -36.81 -25.35
N ARG A 482 -8.09 -37.90 -25.48
CA ARG A 482 -7.57 -38.67 -24.36
C ARG A 482 -6.06 -38.60 -24.30
N THR A 483 -5.50 -38.46 -23.12
CA THR A 483 -4.05 -38.50 -22.92
C THR A 483 -3.51 -39.93 -23.11
N GLN A 484 -2.41 -40.08 -23.87
CA GLN A 484 -1.66 -41.35 -24.02
C GLN A 484 -0.47 -41.46 -23.05
N GLY A 485 -0.46 -40.60 -22.04
CA GLY A 485 0.67 -40.36 -21.16
C GLY A 485 0.96 -38.87 -21.03
N TRP A 486 1.21 -38.43 -19.81
CA TRP A 486 1.49 -37.04 -19.48
C TRP A 486 2.54 -36.94 -18.37
N GLN A 487 3.25 -35.82 -18.38
CA GLN A 487 4.17 -35.41 -17.35
C GLN A 487 3.64 -34.14 -16.72
N MET A 488 3.75 -34.06 -15.41
CA MET A 488 3.43 -32.86 -14.66
C MET A 488 4.61 -32.43 -13.83
N ARG A 489 4.86 -31.13 -13.82
CA ARG A 489 5.86 -30.48 -12.98
C ARG A 489 5.14 -29.48 -12.09
N GLY A 490 5.38 -29.58 -10.79
CA GLY A 490 4.85 -28.69 -9.78
C GLY A 490 5.96 -27.94 -9.06
N ARG A 491 5.85 -26.63 -8.97
CA ARG A 491 6.64 -25.79 -8.06
C ARG A 491 5.68 -25.07 -7.14
N VAL A 492 5.92 -25.21 -5.84
CA VAL A 492 5.17 -24.48 -4.82
C VAL A 492 6.18 -23.77 -3.94
N ALA A 493 5.93 -22.49 -3.69
CA ALA A 493 6.82 -21.66 -2.89
C ALA A 493 6.03 -20.72 -1.99
N VAL A 494 6.55 -20.50 -0.79
CA VAL A 494 6.05 -19.51 0.16
C VAL A 494 6.77 -18.20 -0.09
N LEU A 495 6.00 -17.20 -0.48
CA LEU A 495 6.49 -15.86 -0.75
C LEU A 495 6.21 -14.96 0.45
N ARG A 496 7.27 -14.36 1.00
CA ARG A 496 7.16 -13.19 1.86
C ARG A 496 7.35 -11.94 1.02
N SER A 497 6.46 -10.98 1.21
CA SER A 497 6.41 -9.73 0.47
C SER A 497 6.05 -8.58 1.40
N MET A 498 6.24 -7.35 0.94
CA MET A 498 5.89 -6.17 1.71
C MET A 498 5.23 -5.10 0.86
N PHE A 499 4.41 -4.26 1.50
CA PHE A 499 3.85 -3.04 0.93
C PHE A 499 3.71 -1.98 2.03
N TYR A 500 3.37 -0.74 1.64
CA TYR A 500 3.05 0.34 2.57
C TYR A 500 1.55 0.63 2.51
N ALA A 501 0.85 0.45 3.63
CA ALA A 501 -0.60 0.54 3.69
C ALA A 501 -1.15 1.98 3.57
N ALA A 502 -0.34 3.00 3.88
CA ALA A 502 -0.75 4.40 3.71
C ALA A 502 -0.63 4.89 2.25
N ALA A 503 -0.12 4.05 1.34
CA ALA A 503 0.21 4.45 -0.02
C ALA A 503 -0.82 3.96 -1.03
N PRO A 504 -0.89 4.59 -2.23
CA PRO A 504 -1.65 4.04 -3.34
C PRO A 504 -1.20 2.62 -3.68
N HIS A 505 -2.18 1.73 -3.85
CA HIS A 505 -1.94 0.33 -4.22
C HIS A 505 -2.07 0.18 -5.74
N GLY A 506 -0.99 -0.29 -6.37
CA GLY A 506 -0.92 -0.56 -7.80
C GLY A 506 0.31 -1.39 -8.16
N PRO A 507 0.59 -1.59 -9.46
CA PRO A 507 1.78 -2.30 -9.92
C PRO A 507 3.06 -1.71 -9.30
N GLY A 508 3.89 -2.56 -8.70
CA GLY A 508 5.14 -2.15 -8.03
C GLY A 508 4.98 -1.58 -6.61
N SER A 509 3.76 -1.42 -6.08
CA SER A 509 3.53 -1.00 -4.69
C SER A 509 3.79 -2.11 -3.65
N ARG A 510 3.85 -3.36 -4.11
CA ARG A 510 4.21 -4.55 -3.33
C ARG A 510 5.44 -5.19 -3.96
N VAL A 511 6.40 -5.60 -3.12
CA VAL A 511 7.66 -6.23 -3.57
C VAL A 511 7.94 -7.52 -2.81
N MET A 512 8.70 -8.41 -3.45
CA MET A 512 9.11 -9.69 -2.89
C MET A 512 10.33 -9.50 -1.97
N LEU A 513 10.29 -10.08 -0.77
CA LEU A 513 11.38 -10.01 0.20
C LEU A 513 12.11 -11.34 0.35
N ALA A 514 11.36 -12.43 0.41
CA ALA A 514 11.94 -13.75 0.57
C ALA A 514 11.06 -14.82 -0.07
N LEU A 515 11.69 -15.86 -0.59
CA LEU A 515 11.02 -17.01 -1.19
C LEU A 515 11.57 -18.28 -0.56
N ALA A 516 10.69 -19.17 -0.09
CA ALA A 516 11.05 -20.49 0.40
C ALA A 516 10.35 -21.57 -0.43
N ALA A 517 11.11 -22.55 -0.91
CA ALA A 517 10.53 -23.71 -1.58
C ALA A 517 9.65 -24.52 -0.61
N HIS A 518 8.52 -25.01 -1.10
CA HIS A 518 7.60 -25.85 -0.35
C HIS A 518 7.37 -27.19 -1.06
N GLY A 519 8.39 -28.05 -1.02
CA GLY A 519 8.38 -29.35 -1.71
C GLY A 519 7.18 -30.22 -1.33
N ALA A 520 6.84 -30.28 -0.04
CA ALA A 520 5.66 -31.04 0.42
C ALA A 520 4.35 -30.54 -0.21
N GLY A 521 4.19 -29.23 -0.37
CA GLY A 521 3.04 -28.65 -1.08
C GLY A 521 3.03 -29.00 -2.57
N ALA A 522 4.19 -29.02 -3.22
CA ALA A 522 4.32 -29.41 -4.63
C ALA A 522 3.96 -30.89 -4.83
N THR A 523 4.49 -31.79 -3.99
CA THR A 523 4.14 -33.22 -3.98
C THR A 523 2.64 -33.43 -3.74
N ALA A 524 2.04 -32.67 -2.82
CA ALA A 524 0.61 -32.78 -2.52
C ALA A 524 -0.26 -32.34 -3.71
N TRP A 525 0.14 -31.30 -4.44
CA TRP A 525 -0.52 -30.90 -5.70
C TRP A 525 -0.40 -31.98 -6.77
N LEU A 526 0.79 -32.54 -6.99
CA LEU A 526 1.01 -33.62 -7.96
C LEU A 526 0.10 -34.82 -7.66
N ASN A 527 0.06 -35.26 -6.40
CA ASN A 527 -0.81 -36.36 -5.95
C ASN A 527 -2.29 -36.05 -6.17
N THR A 528 -2.71 -34.81 -5.94
CA THR A 528 -4.09 -34.36 -6.11
C THR A 528 -4.48 -34.39 -7.59
N VAL A 529 -3.65 -33.87 -8.49
CA VAL A 529 -3.91 -33.89 -9.93
C VAL A 529 -3.93 -35.32 -10.48
N GLN A 530 -3.03 -36.20 -10.01
CA GLN A 530 -3.11 -37.62 -10.35
C GLN A 530 -4.40 -38.28 -9.87
N GLU A 531 -4.90 -37.93 -8.69
CA GLU A 531 -6.17 -38.45 -8.19
C GLU A 531 -7.36 -37.93 -8.99
N LEU A 532 -7.35 -36.65 -9.39
CA LEU A 532 -8.36 -36.08 -10.30
C LEU A 532 -8.32 -36.78 -11.66
N ALA A 533 -7.14 -37.00 -12.24
CA ALA A 533 -6.99 -37.76 -13.49
C ALA A 533 -7.53 -39.18 -13.37
N ARG A 534 -7.26 -39.89 -12.26
CA ARG A 534 -7.83 -41.23 -12.00
C ARG A 534 -9.36 -41.22 -11.88
N LYS A 535 -9.94 -40.17 -11.31
CA LYS A 535 -11.41 -40.03 -11.18
C LYS A 535 -12.08 -39.65 -12.50
N ALA A 536 -11.37 -38.89 -13.34
CA ALA A 536 -11.81 -38.50 -14.67
C ALA A 536 -11.59 -39.61 -15.73
N ALA A 537 -10.79 -40.63 -15.41
CA ALA A 537 -10.59 -41.78 -16.29
C ALA A 537 -11.93 -42.51 -16.50
N PRO A 538 -12.29 -42.86 -17.75
CA PRO A 538 -13.51 -43.58 -18.02
C PRO A 538 -13.50 -44.93 -17.28
N VAL A 539 -14.59 -45.25 -16.59
CA VAL A 539 -14.78 -46.58 -16.02
C VAL A 539 -14.75 -47.55 -17.20
N ALA A 540 -13.78 -48.47 -17.21
CA ALA A 540 -13.70 -49.50 -18.24
C ALA A 540 -15.06 -50.20 -18.33
N THR A 541 -15.75 -50.00 -19.45
CA THR A 541 -16.99 -50.73 -19.71
C THR A 541 -16.64 -52.20 -19.65
N PRO A 542 -17.32 -53.03 -18.84
CA PRO A 542 -17.06 -54.45 -18.81
C PRO A 542 -17.11 -54.98 -20.25
N SER A 543 -16.16 -55.83 -20.62
CA SER A 543 -16.14 -56.53 -21.92
C SER A 543 -17.55 -56.97 -22.31
N ALA A 544 -17.89 -56.96 -23.59
CA ALA A 544 -19.17 -57.43 -24.11
C ALA A 544 -19.59 -58.80 -23.54
N ALA A 545 -18.62 -59.64 -23.14
CA ALA A 545 -18.84 -60.90 -22.45
C ALA A 545 -19.49 -60.75 -21.05
N VAL A 546 -19.13 -59.71 -20.28
CA VAL A 546 -19.68 -59.42 -18.95
C VAL A 546 -21.03 -58.69 -19.05
N ALA A 547 -21.22 -57.83 -20.06
CA ALA A 547 -22.51 -57.21 -20.36
C ALA A 547 -23.54 -58.27 -20.84
N ALA A 548 -23.12 -59.24 -21.64
CA ALA A 548 -23.94 -60.39 -22.03
C ALA A 548 -24.29 -61.29 -20.82
N ALA A 549 -23.35 -61.51 -19.90
CA ALA A 549 -23.60 -62.25 -18.66
C ALA A 549 -24.58 -61.53 -17.70
N ALA A 550 -24.59 -60.20 -17.69
CA ALA A 550 -25.55 -59.40 -16.93
C ALA A 550 -26.95 -59.38 -17.57
N ALA A 551 -27.03 -59.40 -18.91
CA ALA A 551 -28.29 -59.50 -19.65
C ALA A 551 -28.96 -60.90 -19.54
N ALA A 552 -28.21 -61.93 -19.17
CA ALA A 552 -28.71 -63.29 -18.96
C ALA A 552 -29.35 -63.54 -17.58
N ARG A 553 -29.38 -62.54 -16.68
CA ARG A 553 -30.09 -62.67 -15.40
C ARG A 553 -31.60 -62.45 -15.60
N PRO A 554 -32.48 -63.37 -15.17
CA PRO A 554 -33.92 -63.21 -15.30
C PRO A 554 -34.41 -62.02 -14.47
N ARG A 555 -35.14 -61.10 -15.12
CA ARG A 555 -35.78 -59.95 -14.45
C ARG A 555 -36.84 -60.44 -13.45
N PRO A 556 -36.88 -59.92 -12.22
CA PRO A 556 -38.02 -60.11 -11.33
C PRO A 556 -39.28 -59.46 -11.92
N ARG A 557 -40.40 -60.15 -11.72
CA ARG A 557 -41.74 -59.81 -12.19
C ARG A 557 -42.16 -58.43 -11.68
N GLU A 558 -42.52 -57.57 -12.62
CA GLU A 558 -43.05 -56.22 -12.43
C GLU A 558 -44.45 -56.29 -11.78
N PRO A 559 -44.72 -55.59 -10.67
CA PRO A 559 -46.06 -55.49 -10.13
C PRO A 559 -46.88 -54.43 -10.89
N GLU A 560 -48.16 -54.78 -10.96
CA GLU A 560 -49.29 -54.18 -11.65
C GLU A 560 -49.53 -52.69 -11.33
N ALA A 561 -50.04 -52.00 -12.34
CA ALA A 561 -50.16 -50.54 -12.44
C ALA A 561 -51.09 -49.91 -11.38
N ALA A 562 -50.65 -48.77 -10.82
CA ALA A 562 -51.49 -47.84 -10.09
C ALA A 562 -51.75 -46.56 -10.93
N ALA A 563 -52.96 -46.03 -10.79
CA ALA A 563 -53.64 -45.00 -11.57
C ALA A 563 -52.86 -43.67 -11.81
N PRO A 564 -53.22 -42.91 -12.87
CA PRO A 564 -52.50 -41.69 -13.25
C PRO A 564 -52.79 -40.51 -12.30
N ALA A 565 -51.73 -39.86 -11.85
CA ALA A 565 -51.77 -38.55 -11.18
C ALA A 565 -51.94 -37.41 -12.21
N PRO A 566 -52.54 -36.27 -11.83
CA PRO A 566 -52.88 -35.20 -12.77
C PRO A 566 -51.64 -34.48 -13.32
N ALA A 567 -51.76 -34.06 -14.58
CA ALA A 567 -50.73 -33.35 -15.33
C ALA A 567 -50.37 -32.00 -14.70
N PHE A 568 -49.10 -31.83 -14.34
CA PHE A 568 -48.51 -30.51 -14.09
C PHE A 568 -48.29 -29.79 -15.42
N ALA A 569 -48.91 -28.62 -15.56
CA ALA A 569 -48.73 -27.72 -16.69
C ALA A 569 -47.27 -27.26 -16.81
N PRO A 570 -46.76 -27.01 -18.03
CA PRO A 570 -45.43 -26.48 -18.23
C PRO A 570 -45.33 -25.08 -17.63
N ALA A 571 -44.36 -24.87 -16.74
CA ALA A 571 -44.00 -23.54 -16.26
C ALA A 571 -43.59 -22.68 -17.47
N ALA A 572 -44.34 -21.60 -17.68
CA ALA A 572 -44.07 -20.61 -18.72
C ALA A 572 -42.64 -20.10 -18.61
N ALA A 573 -41.91 -20.13 -19.72
CA ALA A 573 -40.61 -19.49 -19.86
C ALA A 573 -40.75 -18.01 -19.50
N ALA A 574 -40.05 -17.58 -18.45
CA ALA A 574 -39.93 -16.18 -18.10
C ALA A 574 -39.36 -15.39 -19.30
N PRO A 575 -39.88 -14.19 -19.59
CA PRO A 575 -39.41 -13.39 -20.71
C PRO A 575 -37.91 -13.09 -20.55
N ARG A 576 -37.12 -13.44 -21.56
CA ARG A 576 -35.72 -13.01 -21.68
C ARG A 576 -35.70 -11.48 -21.77
N ARG A 577 -35.53 -10.80 -20.64
CA ARG A 577 -35.31 -9.35 -20.60
C ARG A 577 -33.98 -9.06 -21.28
N SER A 578 -33.97 -8.07 -22.17
CA SER A 578 -32.82 -7.64 -22.95
C SER A 578 -31.63 -7.31 -22.04
N ALA A 579 -30.45 -7.81 -22.40
CA ALA A 579 -29.21 -7.46 -21.71
C ALA A 579 -28.96 -5.95 -21.83
N ARG A 580 -28.74 -5.28 -20.69
CA ARG A 580 -28.29 -3.88 -20.66
C ARG A 580 -26.79 -3.84 -20.84
N PHE A 581 -26.28 -2.76 -21.43
CA PHE A 581 -24.84 -2.52 -21.55
C PHE A 581 -24.46 -1.31 -20.70
N CYS A 582 -23.30 -1.38 -20.05
CA CYS A 582 -22.75 -0.26 -19.30
C CYS A 582 -22.44 0.90 -20.26
N THR A 583 -22.95 2.09 -19.97
CA THR A 583 -22.71 3.29 -20.79
C THR A 583 -21.26 3.77 -20.76
N HIS A 584 -20.47 3.37 -19.76
CA HIS A 584 -19.07 3.76 -19.61
C HIS A 584 -18.09 2.83 -20.33
N CYS A 585 -18.32 1.50 -20.30
CA CYS A 585 -17.36 0.52 -20.82
C CYS A 585 -17.96 -0.49 -21.82
N GLY A 586 -19.25 -0.40 -22.14
CA GLY A 586 -19.91 -1.26 -23.12
C GLY A 586 -20.11 -2.72 -22.69
N THR A 587 -19.75 -3.09 -21.46
CA THR A 587 -19.92 -4.47 -20.97
C THR A 587 -21.39 -4.77 -20.67
N ALA A 588 -21.88 -5.96 -21.02
CA ALA A 588 -23.22 -6.41 -20.68
C ALA A 588 -23.36 -6.52 -19.15
N VAL A 589 -24.46 -5.98 -18.59
CA VAL A 589 -24.71 -5.94 -17.16
C VAL A 589 -26.03 -6.68 -16.85
N PRO A 590 -26.05 -7.57 -15.84
CA PRO A 590 -27.28 -8.24 -15.42
C PRO A 590 -28.35 -7.24 -14.96
N ALA A 591 -29.62 -7.57 -15.22
CA ALA A 591 -30.76 -6.73 -14.84
C ALA A 591 -30.79 -6.48 -13.32
N GLY A 592 -31.04 -5.24 -12.91
CA GLY A 592 -31.05 -4.81 -11.50
C GLY A 592 -29.69 -4.47 -10.89
N ALA A 593 -28.59 -4.56 -11.65
CA ALA A 593 -27.28 -4.13 -11.18
C ALA A 593 -27.20 -2.59 -11.04
N ARG A 594 -26.86 -2.12 -9.83
CA ARG A 594 -26.65 -0.69 -9.54
C ARG A 594 -25.27 -0.18 -9.98
N PHE A 595 -24.33 -1.07 -10.25
CA PHE A 595 -22.97 -0.76 -10.67
C PHE A 595 -22.52 -1.73 -11.76
N CYS A 596 -21.66 -1.27 -12.66
CA CYS A 596 -21.02 -2.14 -13.64
C CYS A 596 -19.98 -3.03 -12.94
N GLN A 597 -20.11 -4.35 -13.11
CA GLN A 597 -19.17 -5.32 -12.53
C GLN A 597 -17.76 -5.26 -13.15
N HIS A 598 -17.62 -4.63 -14.31
CA HIS A 598 -16.33 -4.54 -15.00
C HIS A 598 -15.55 -3.27 -14.63
N CYS A 599 -16.18 -2.08 -14.64
CA CYS A 599 -15.50 -0.81 -14.38
C CYS A 599 -15.92 -0.11 -13.08
N GLY A 600 -16.89 -0.64 -12.33
CA GLY A 600 -17.36 -0.06 -11.08
C GLY A 600 -18.24 1.19 -11.20
N SER A 601 -18.53 1.67 -12.42
CA SER A 601 -19.37 2.87 -12.61
C SER A 601 -20.81 2.62 -12.13
N VAL A 602 -21.40 3.63 -11.47
CA VAL A 602 -22.82 3.61 -11.08
C VAL A 602 -23.69 3.58 -12.34
N LEU A 603 -24.68 2.70 -12.36
CA LEU A 603 -25.65 2.60 -13.44
C LEU A 603 -26.92 3.36 -13.03
N PRO A 604 -27.58 4.08 -13.96
CA PRO A 604 -28.84 4.75 -13.65
C PRO A 604 -29.86 3.73 -13.13
N ALA A 605 -30.51 4.04 -12.00
CA ALA A 605 -31.58 3.24 -11.44
C ALA A 605 -32.75 3.17 -12.44
N GLU A 606 -33.44 2.02 -12.49
CA GLU A 606 -34.70 1.88 -13.24
C GLU A 606 -35.77 2.84 -12.76
#